data_AF-A0A5C8UBG0-F1
#
_entry.id   AF-A0A5C8UBG0-F1
#
_cell.length_a   1.000
_cell.length_b   1.000
_cell.length_c   1.000
_cell.angle_alpha   90.00
_cell.angle_beta   90.00
_cell.angle_gamma   90.00
#
_symmetry.space_group_name_H-M   'P 1'
#
loop_
_entity.id
_entity.type
_entity.pdbx_description
1 polymer ?
#
loop_
_entity_poly.entity_id
_entity_poly.type
_entity_poly.pdbx_seq_one_letter_code
_entity_poly.pdbx_strand_id
1 'polypeptide(L)'
;MRWQDRPHQQLAVASEIAQVSEAALYKAEKEGVLTFVRLAGRTLVDTSSLIAFIGRAEPWKPSDRGAAARAKRAEAARAALS
;
A
#
# COMPACT_ATOMS: atom_id res chain seq x y z
N MET A 1 -4.50 -19.02 -16.05
CA MET A 1 -4.22 -19.33 -14.63
C MET A 1 -4.47 -18.06 -13.83
N ARG A 2 -5.22 -18.12 -12.73
CA ARG A 2 -5.48 -16.93 -11.91
C ARG A 2 -4.21 -16.59 -11.14
N TRP A 3 -4.02 -15.33 -10.75
CA TRP A 3 -2.79 -14.95 -10.06
C TRP A 3 -2.68 -15.62 -8.69
N GLN A 4 -3.82 -15.86 -8.02
CA GLN A 4 -3.92 -16.52 -6.72
C GLN A 4 -3.39 -17.96 -6.74
N ASP A 5 -3.43 -18.61 -7.90
CA ASP A 5 -2.96 -19.99 -8.05
C ASP A 5 -1.42 -20.07 -8.16
N ARG A 6 -0.74 -18.94 -8.37
CA ARG A 6 0.72 -18.89 -8.45
C ARG A 6 1.27 -18.86 -7.03
N PRO A 7 2.28 -19.66 -6.68
CA PRO A 7 2.81 -19.67 -5.31
C PRO A 7 3.50 -18.34 -4.94
N HIS A 8 4.14 -17.69 -5.92
CA HIS A 8 4.88 -16.45 -5.69
C HIS A 8 4.59 -15.41 -6.78
N GLN A 9 4.57 -14.14 -6.42
CA GLN A 9 4.48 -13.02 -7.36
C GLN A 9 5.82 -12.29 -7.47
N GLN A 10 6.11 -11.72 -8.63
CA GLN A 10 7.13 -10.68 -8.71
C GLN A 10 6.67 -9.46 -7.92
N LEU A 11 7.62 -8.69 -7.37
CA LEU A 11 7.30 -7.54 -6.54
C LEU A 11 6.43 -6.50 -7.25
N ALA A 12 6.76 -6.17 -8.51
CA ALA A 12 5.97 -5.27 -9.34
C ALA A 12 4.52 -5.78 -9.55
N VAL A 13 4.37 -7.07 -9.82
CA VAL A 13 3.05 -7.70 -9.99
C VAL A 13 2.25 -7.67 -8.67
N ALA A 14 2.90 -7.91 -7.53
CA ALA A 14 2.25 -7.79 -6.22
C ALA A 14 1.78 -6.35 -5.94
N SER A 15 2.57 -5.35 -6.37
CA SER A 15 2.24 -3.92 -6.25
C SER A 15 1.00 -3.57 -7.08
N GLU A 16 0.93 -4.07 -8.31
CA GLU A 16 -0.25 -3.94 -9.17
C GLU A 16 -1.47 -4.66 -8.58
N ILE A 17 -1.33 -5.89 -8.09
CA ILE A 17 -2.44 -6.65 -7.50
C ILE A 17 -3.00 -5.95 -6.26
N ALA A 18 -2.14 -5.48 -5.37
CA ALA A 18 -2.54 -4.85 -4.12
C ALA A 18 -2.90 -3.36 -4.27
N GLN A 19 -2.65 -2.76 -5.44
CA GLN A 19 -2.88 -1.33 -5.71
C GLN A 19 -2.15 -0.41 -4.71
N VAL A 20 -0.93 -0.78 -4.31
CA VAL A 20 -0.04 0.00 -3.45
C VAL A 20 1.37 0.00 -4.02
N SER A 21 2.20 0.98 -3.67
CA SER A 21 3.59 1.04 -4.15
C SER A 21 4.46 -0.11 -3.61
N GLU A 22 5.54 -0.45 -4.33
CA GLU A 22 6.52 -1.44 -3.84
C GLU A 22 7.12 -1.04 -2.47
N ALA A 23 7.31 0.26 -2.23
CA ALA A 23 7.77 0.77 -0.93
C ALA A 23 6.79 0.43 0.21
N ALA A 24 5.48 0.47 -0.07
CA ALA A 24 4.47 0.04 0.91
C ALA A 24 4.54 -1.48 1.16
N LEU A 25 4.85 -2.29 0.14
CA LEU A 25 5.06 -3.73 0.31
C LEU A 25 6.31 -4.03 1.16
N TYR A 26 7.41 -3.33 0.95
CA TYR A 26 8.60 -3.45 1.81
C TYR A 26 8.29 -3.05 3.26
N LYS A 27 7.50 -1.99 3.47
CA LYS A 27 7.07 -1.60 4.81
C LYS A 27 6.20 -2.70 5.45
N ALA A 28 5.27 -3.26 4.70
CA ALA A 28 4.42 -4.36 5.14
C ALA A 28 5.23 -5.61 5.50
N GLU A 29 6.28 -5.91 4.74
CA GLU A 29 7.20 -7.01 5.07
C GLU A 29 7.97 -6.74 6.37
N LYS A 30 8.51 -5.53 6.53
CA LYS A 30 9.19 -5.11 7.75
C LYS A 30 8.28 -5.15 8.99
N GLU A 31 6.98 -4.90 8.80
CA GLU A 31 5.94 -4.99 9.85
C GLU A 31 5.46 -6.43 10.08
N GLY A 32 5.97 -7.42 9.34
CA GLY A 32 5.62 -8.83 9.48
C GLY A 32 4.23 -9.18 8.93
N VAL A 33 3.64 -8.32 8.12
CA VAL A 33 2.28 -8.52 7.58
C VAL A 33 2.26 -9.01 6.12
N LEU A 34 3.43 -9.09 5.50
CA LEU A 34 3.66 -9.61 4.15
C LEU A 34 4.96 -10.43 4.16
N THR A 35 5.07 -11.47 3.35
CA THR A 35 6.27 -12.33 3.33
C THR A 35 6.97 -12.27 1.98
N PHE A 36 8.24 -11.90 1.99
CA PHE A 36 9.10 -12.00 0.81
C PHE A 36 9.90 -13.30 0.83
N VAL A 37 10.12 -13.86 -0.35
CA VAL A 37 10.92 -15.08 -0.55
C VAL A 37 12.01 -14.85 -1.57
N ARG A 38 13.12 -15.58 -1.45
CA ARG A 38 14.26 -15.50 -2.36
C ARG A 38 14.29 -16.75 -3.25
N LEU A 39 14.27 -16.56 -4.57
CA LEU A 39 14.36 -17.64 -5.55
C LEU A 39 15.33 -17.28 -6.67
N ALA A 40 16.40 -18.07 -6.85
CA ALA A 40 17.37 -17.90 -7.93
C ALA A 40 17.84 -16.45 -8.14
N GLY A 41 18.17 -15.76 -7.05
CA GLY A 41 18.63 -14.37 -7.13
C GLY A 41 17.52 -13.33 -7.36
N ARG A 42 16.24 -13.70 -7.24
CA ARG A 42 15.08 -12.79 -7.31
C ARG A 42 14.32 -12.74 -6.00
N THR A 43 13.82 -11.56 -5.66
CA THR A 43 12.90 -11.36 -4.52
C THR A 43 11.49 -11.43 -5.05
N LEU A 44 10.69 -12.31 -4.45
CA LEU A 44 9.30 -12.55 -4.80
C LEU A 44 8.44 -12.36 -3.54
N VAL A 45 7.14 -12.24 -3.73
CA VAL A 45 6.15 -12.15 -2.65
C VAL A 45 5.42 -13.48 -2.56
N ASP A 46 5.32 -14.04 -1.36
CA ASP A 46 4.48 -15.22 -1.13
C ASP A 46 3.01 -14.85 -1.34
N THR A 47 2.33 -15.59 -2.23
CA THR A 47 0.97 -15.23 -2.65
C THR A 47 -0.05 -15.41 -1.53
N SER A 48 0.14 -16.38 -0.64
CA SER A 48 -0.78 -16.56 0.50
C SER A 48 -0.71 -15.38 1.47
N SER A 49 0.49 -14.88 1.74
CA SER A 49 0.70 -13.67 2.55
C SER A 49 0.14 -12.43 1.87
N LEU A 50 0.24 -12.32 0.54
CA LEU A 50 -0.34 -11.21 -0.23
C LEU A 50 -1.87 -11.20 -0.17
N ILE A 51 -2.51 -12.37 -0.30
CA ILE A 51 -3.97 -12.50 -0.13
C ILE A 51 -4.38 -12.07 1.29
N ALA A 52 -3.65 -12.54 2.31
CA ALA A 52 -3.91 -12.15 3.70
C ALA A 52 -3.71 -10.64 3.92
N PHE A 53 -2.69 -10.04 3.31
CA PHE A 53 -2.44 -8.60 3.36
C PHE A 53 -3.60 -7.80 2.76
N ILE A 54 -4.06 -8.17 1.56
CA ILE A 54 -5.22 -7.53 0.90
C ILE A 54 -6.49 -7.70 1.74
N GLY A 55 -6.67 -8.88 2.35
CA GLY A 55 -7.81 -9.16 3.23
C GLY A 55 -7.91 -8.29 4.48
N ARG A 56 -6.84 -7.56 4.85
CA ARG A 56 -6.84 -6.58 5.95
C ARG A 56 -7.45 -5.23 5.56
N ALA A 57 -7.83 -5.05 4.30
CA ALA A 57 -8.44 -3.81 3.85
C ALA A 57 -9.65 -3.44 4.71
N GLU A 58 -9.62 -2.24 5.28
CA GLU A 58 -10.73 -1.73 6.08
C GLU A 58 -11.79 -1.10 5.17
N PRO A 59 -13.08 -1.14 5.56
CA PRO A 59 -14.12 -0.38 4.88
C PRO A 59 -13.74 1.11 4.81
N TRP A 60 -13.89 1.70 3.64
CA TRP A 60 -13.64 3.12 3.48
C TRP A 60 -14.56 3.94 4.40
N LYS A 61 -13.95 4.81 5.20
CA LYS A 61 -14.66 5.77 6.05
C LYS A 61 -14.29 7.19 5.61
N PRO A 62 -15.28 8.05 5.33
CA PRO A 62 -15.02 9.47 5.12
C PRO A 62 -14.23 10.03 6.31
N SER A 63 -13.23 10.86 6.04
CA SER A 63 -12.49 11.54 7.11
C SER A 63 -12.38 13.03 6.83
N ASP A 64 -12.54 13.83 7.89
CA ASP A 64 -12.35 15.27 7.85
C ASP A 64 -10.87 15.70 7.97
N ARG A 65 -9.91 14.79 7.72
CA ARG A 65 -8.47 15.15 7.70
C ARG A 65 -8.18 16.29 6.72
N GLY A 66 -8.97 16.42 5.65
CA GLY A 66 -8.88 17.53 4.70
C GLY A 66 -9.35 18.88 5.26
N ALA A 67 -10.07 18.93 6.37
CA ALA A 67 -10.54 20.17 6.99
C ALA A 67 -9.36 21.01 7.52
N ALA A 68 -8.42 20.39 8.25
CA ALA A 68 -7.23 21.08 8.75
C ALA A 68 -6.33 21.62 7.62
N ALA A 69 -6.17 20.83 6.54
CA ALA A 69 -5.41 21.26 5.37
C ALA A 69 -6.11 22.38 4.56
N ARG A 70 -7.44 22.44 4.59
CA ARG A 70 -8.20 23.55 3.99
C ARG A 70 -8.13 24.82 4.86
N ALA A 71 -8.21 24.67 6.19
CA ALA A 71 -8.07 25.78 7.13
C ALA A 71 -6.70 26.48 6.99
N LYS A 72 -5.60 25.70 6.97
CA LYS A 72 -4.25 26.25 6.74
C LYS A 72 -4.11 26.99 5.41
N ARG A 73 -4.73 26.48 4.34
CA ARG A 73 -4.72 27.15 3.02
C ARG A 73 -5.50 28.46 3.03
N ALA A 74 -6.64 28.49 3.71
CA ALA A 74 -7.45 29.70 3.84
C ALA A 74 -6.74 30.78 4.68
N GLU A 75 -6.04 30.40 5.74
CA GLU A 75 -5.22 31.31 6.56
C GLU A 75 -4.08 31.93 5.75
N ALA A 76 -3.30 31.11 5.02
CA ALA A 76 -2.24 31.59 4.15
C ALA A 76 -2.75 32.54 3.05
N ALA A 77 -3.93 32.25 2.46
CA ALA A 77 -4.54 33.11 1.46
C ALA A 77 -5.00 34.46 2.03
N ARG A 78 -5.52 34.50 3.27
CA ARG A 78 -5.89 35.76 3.94
C ARG A 78 -4.67 36.62 4.26
N ALA A 79 -3.59 36.00 4.74
CA ALA A 79 -2.34 36.69 5.03
C ALA A 79 -1.65 37.27 3.78
N ALA A 80 -1.91 36.71 2.59
CA ALA A 80 -1.37 37.23 1.33
C ALA A 80 -2.18 38.43 0.77
N LEU A 81 -3.37 38.69 1.30
CA LEU A 81 -4.28 39.77 0.87
C LEU A 81 -4.28 40.99 1.80
N SER A 82 -3.56 40.92 2.93
CA SER A 82 -3.37 42.00 3.91
C SER A 82 -2.00 42.65 3.78
#